data_AF-A0A8J2PDL8-F1
#
_entry.id   AF-A0A8J2PDL8-F1
#
_cell.length_a   1.000
_cell.length_b   1.000
_cell.length_c   1.000
_cell.angle_alpha   90.00
_cell.angle_beta   90.00
_cell.angle_gamma   90.00
#
_symmetry.space_group_name_H-M   'P 1'
#
loop_
_entity.id
_entity.type
_entity.pdbx_description
1 polymer ?
#
loop_
_entity_poly.entity_id
_entity_poly.type
_entity_poly.pdbx_seq_one_letter_code
_entity_poly.pdbx_strand_id
1 'polypeptide(L)'
;ELGRCSTSTPLVIDKPTFMDELFYMYTSGTTGLPKAAIVKHARYIIGALGVHNLNALRPEDVIYTSLPLYHTAGGIAALGRNLSVLAISRTPPR
;
A
#
# COMPACT_ATOMS: atom_id res chain seq x y z
N GLU A 1 -4.64 21.36 15.12
CA GLU A 1 -3.94 21.31 13.81
C GLU A 1 -4.87 20.92 12.64
N LEU A 2 -5.74 19.92 12.79
CA LEU A 2 -6.71 19.50 11.74
C LEU A 2 -7.73 20.59 11.32
N GLY A 3 -8.04 21.56 12.19
CA GLY A 3 -9.02 22.63 11.89
C GLY A 3 -8.56 23.66 10.86
N ARG A 4 -7.30 23.62 10.40
CA ARG A 4 -6.77 24.48 9.32
C ARG A 4 -6.70 23.76 7.96
N CYS A 5 -7.01 22.47 7.92
CA CYS A 5 -6.99 21.71 6.67
C CYS A 5 -8.20 22.11 5.82
N SER A 6 -7.99 22.30 4.51
CA SER A 6 -9.09 22.54 3.59
C SER A 6 -10.04 21.35 3.59
N THR A 7 -11.33 21.61 3.68
CA THR A 7 -12.38 20.62 3.46
C THR A 7 -12.74 20.45 1.99
N SER A 8 -12.25 21.33 1.11
CA SER A 8 -12.45 21.20 -0.32
C SER A 8 -11.68 19.99 -0.86
N THR A 9 -12.29 19.27 -1.80
CA THR A 9 -11.61 18.20 -2.52
C THR A 9 -10.36 18.78 -3.20
N PRO A 10 -9.17 18.19 -2.98
CA PRO A 10 -7.97 18.67 -3.65
C PRO A 10 -8.15 18.56 -5.16
N LEU A 11 -7.70 19.58 -5.88
CA LEU A 11 -7.73 19.57 -7.34
C LEU A 11 -6.77 18.47 -7.83
N VAL A 12 -7.32 17.45 -8.47
CA VAL A 12 -6.55 16.42 -9.15
C VAL A 12 -6.15 16.98 -10.51
N ILE A 13 -4.92 17.50 -10.60
CA ILE A 13 -4.39 18.15 -11.81
C ILE A 13 -4.22 17.12 -12.93
N ASP A 14 -3.68 15.95 -12.58
CA ASP A 14 -3.52 14.81 -13.49
C ASP A 14 -4.10 13.54 -12.87
N LYS A 15 -4.71 12.70 -13.71
CA LYS A 15 -5.26 11.42 -13.26
C LYS A 15 -4.10 10.48 -12.87
N PRO A 16 -4.04 10.01 -11.62
CA PRO A 16 -2.94 9.15 -11.19
C PRO A 16 -2.94 7.81 -11.92
N THR A 17 -1.74 7.29 -12.17
CA THR A 17 -1.46 6.02 -12.82
C THR A 17 -0.81 5.04 -11.85
N PHE A 18 -0.80 3.75 -12.19
CA PHE A 18 -0.10 2.74 -11.39
C PHE A 18 1.43 2.94 -11.32
N MET A 19 1.98 3.76 -12.22
CA MET A 19 3.42 4.03 -12.29
C MET A 19 3.86 5.19 -11.40
N ASP A 20 2.91 5.89 -10.80
CA ASP A 20 3.16 7.01 -9.92
C ASP A 20 3.66 6.53 -8.56
N GLU A 21 4.29 7.46 -7.85
CA GLU A 21 4.86 7.25 -6.53
C GLU A 21 3.74 7.21 -5.49
N LEU A 22 3.64 6.11 -4.75
CA LEU A 22 2.64 5.91 -3.71
C LEU A 22 3.12 6.44 -2.35
N PHE A 23 4.35 6.07 -1.93
CA PHE A 23 4.97 6.60 -0.73
C PHE A 23 6.50 6.44 -0.75
N TYR A 24 7.17 7.22 0.10
CA TYR A 24 8.58 7.07 0.41
C TYR A 24 8.76 6.27 1.69
N MET A 25 9.66 5.30 1.68
CA MET A 25 9.98 4.49 2.85
C MET A 25 11.47 4.63 3.17
N TYR A 26 11.77 5.09 4.37
CA TYR A 26 13.14 5.30 4.79
C TYR A 26 13.70 4.02 5.41
N THR A 27 14.87 3.61 4.92
CA THR A 27 15.62 2.51 5.52
C THR A 27 16.35 3.00 6.77
N SER A 28 16.61 2.12 7.73
CA SER A 28 17.31 2.45 8.99
C SER A 28 18.71 3.04 8.81
N GLY A 29 19.32 2.92 7.63
CA GLY A 29 20.59 3.60 7.34
C GLY A 29 21.77 3.00 8.09
N THR A 30 21.91 1.68 8.12
CA THR A 30 23.03 1.02 8.82
C THR A 30 24.41 1.35 8.25
N THR A 31 24.47 1.86 7.00
CA THR A 31 25.72 2.26 6.33
C THR A 31 25.81 3.76 6.05
N GLY A 32 25.06 4.60 6.77
CA GLY A 32 25.06 6.06 6.61
C GLY A 32 23.66 6.68 6.69
N LEU A 33 23.47 7.86 6.10
CA LEU A 33 22.20 8.57 6.19
C LEU A 33 21.02 7.75 5.60
N PRO A 34 19.84 7.75 6.25
CA PRO A 34 18.64 7.10 5.74
C PRO A 34 18.33 7.54 4.31
N LYS A 35 18.19 6.56 3.41
CA LYS A 35 17.79 6.78 2.02
C LYS A 35 16.30 6.51 1.87
N ALA A 36 15.62 7.37 1.11
CA ALA A 36 14.22 7.16 0.75
C ALA A 36 14.11 6.12 -0.38
N ALA A 37 13.46 5.00 -0.10
CA ALA A 37 13.01 4.07 -1.11
C ALA A 37 11.66 4.54 -1.65
N ILE A 38 11.61 4.84 -2.94
CA ILE A 38 10.37 5.23 -3.63
C ILE A 38 9.56 3.97 -3.93
N VAL A 39 8.35 3.88 -3.39
CA VAL A 39 7.43 2.78 -3.66
C VAL A 39 6.32 3.28 -4.57
N LYS A 40 6.21 2.67 -5.76
CA LYS A 40 5.15 2.94 -6.73
C LYS A 40 3.90 2.11 -6.43
N HIS A 41 2.74 2.59 -6.89
CA HIS A 41 1.46 1.87 -6.76
C HIS A 41 1.55 0.43 -7.31
N ALA A 42 2.11 0.24 -8.51
CA ALA A 42 2.22 -1.08 -9.13
C ALA A 42 3.00 -2.07 -8.26
N ARG A 43 4.13 -1.65 -7.70
CA ARG A 43 4.97 -2.50 -6.84
C ARG A 43 4.23 -2.91 -5.56
N TYR A 44 3.50 -1.97 -4.96
CA TYR A 44 2.72 -2.24 -3.76
C TYR A 44 1.58 -3.24 -4.03
N ILE A 45 0.83 -3.04 -5.12
CA ILE A 45 -0.27 -3.93 -5.51
C ILE A 45 0.24 -5.34 -5.86
N ILE A 46 1.32 -5.46 -6.63
CA ILE A 46 1.92 -6.76 -6.97
C ILE A 46 2.37 -7.49 -5.70
N GLY A 47 3.01 -6.79 -4.76
CA GLY A 47 3.42 -7.38 -3.48
C GLY A 47 2.22 -7.88 -2.67
N ALA A 48 1.16 -7.09 -2.60
CA ALA A 48 -0.06 -7.45 -1.89
C ALA A 48 -0.79 -8.64 -2.52
N LEU A 49 -0.88 -8.67 -3.86
CA LEU A 49 -1.43 -9.80 -4.60
C LEU A 49 -0.60 -11.07 -4.39
N GLY A 50 0.73 -10.94 -4.36
CA GLY A 50 1.63 -12.04 -4.02
C GLY A 50 1.34 -12.62 -2.63
N VAL A 51 1.22 -11.76 -1.61
CA VAL A 51 0.85 -12.20 -0.25
C VAL A 51 -0.50 -12.90 -0.24
N HIS A 52 -1.50 -12.35 -0.93
CA HIS A 52 -2.84 -12.94 -1.02
C HIS A 52 -2.82 -14.33 -1.67
N ASN A 53 -2.22 -14.46 -2.85
CA ASN A 53 -2.24 -15.69 -3.63
C ASN A 53 -1.34 -16.78 -3.02
N LEU A 54 -0.14 -16.42 -2.56
CA LEU A 54 0.82 -17.41 -2.02
C LEU A 54 0.35 -18.00 -0.69
N ASN A 55 -0.46 -17.26 0.08
CA ASN A 55 -1.03 -17.74 1.34
C ASN A 55 -2.49 -18.20 1.20
N ALA A 56 -3.03 -18.23 -0.04
CA ALA A 56 -4.40 -18.60 -0.36
C ALA A 56 -5.46 -17.90 0.54
N LEU A 57 -5.23 -16.61 0.82
CA LEU A 57 -6.03 -15.87 1.79
C LEU A 57 -7.47 -15.70 1.29
N ARG A 58 -8.43 -15.87 2.20
CA ARG A 58 -9.86 -15.69 1.94
C ARG A 58 -10.38 -14.41 2.58
N PRO A 59 -11.51 -13.84 2.10
CA PRO A 59 -12.16 -12.66 2.69
C PRO A 59 -12.41 -12.74 4.20
N GLU A 60 -12.60 -13.94 4.74
CA GLU A 60 -12.87 -14.20 6.16
C GLU A 60 -11.61 -14.22 7.04
N ASP A 61 -10.42 -14.33 6.43
CA ASP A 61 -9.17 -14.48 7.17
C ASP A 61 -8.77 -13.19 7.89
N VAL A 62 -8.30 -13.36 9.13
CA VAL A 62 -7.74 -12.28 9.97
C VAL A 62 -6.21 -12.34 9.91
N ILE A 63 -5.60 -11.28 9.38
CA ILE A 63 -4.13 -11.15 9.36
C ILE A 63 -3.67 -10.42 10.62
N TYR A 64 -2.83 -11.08 11.41
CA TYR A 64 -2.07 -10.43 12.47
C TYR A 64 -0.71 -9.97 11.96
N THR A 65 -0.36 -8.70 12.20
CA THR A 65 0.98 -8.16 11.95
C THR A 65 1.58 -7.64 13.25
N SER A 66 2.73 -8.18 13.64
CA SER A 66 3.57 -7.59 14.71
C SER A 66 4.50 -6.49 14.18
N LEU A 67 4.56 -6.32 12.85
CA LEU A 67 5.41 -5.33 12.21
C LEU A 67 4.70 -3.97 12.16
N PRO A 68 5.44 -2.87 12.41
CA PRO A 68 4.91 -1.53 12.20
C PRO A 68 4.54 -1.27 10.74
N LEU A 69 3.54 -0.42 10.50
CA LEU A 69 3.05 -0.11 9.15
C LEU A 69 4.07 0.65 8.29
N TYR A 70 5.00 1.37 8.92
CA TYR A 70 6.12 2.02 8.22
C TYR A 70 7.21 1.04 7.74
N HIS A 71 7.09 -0.24 8.10
CA HIS A 71 7.93 -1.30 7.55
C HIS A 71 7.26 -1.89 6.30
N THR A 72 8.01 -2.10 5.20
CA THR A 72 7.44 -2.53 3.91
C THR A 72 6.59 -3.79 4.05
N ALA A 73 7.10 -4.78 4.77
CA ALA A 73 6.37 -6.04 4.97
C ALA A 73 5.11 -5.86 5.83
N GLY A 74 5.16 -5.01 6.86
CA GLY A 74 3.98 -4.73 7.70
C GLY A 74 2.90 -4.00 6.91
N GLY A 75 3.29 -2.98 6.14
CA GLY A 75 2.38 -2.26 5.25
C GLY A 75 1.76 -3.14 4.16
N ILE A 76 2.53 -4.00 3.49
CA ILE A 76 2.00 -4.89 2.45
C ILE A 76 1.10 -5.98 3.06
N ALA A 77 1.51 -6.64 4.14
CA ALA A 77 0.75 -7.73 4.73
C ALA A 77 -0.58 -7.26 5.34
N ALA A 78 -0.58 -6.12 6.06
CA ALA A 78 -1.75 -5.65 6.79
C ALA A 78 -2.70 -4.80 5.96
N LEU A 79 -2.17 -3.87 5.15
CA LEU A 79 -2.98 -2.91 4.38
C LEU A 79 -3.16 -3.33 2.93
N GLY A 80 -2.17 -4.01 2.35
CA GLY A 80 -2.18 -4.40 0.93
C GLY A 80 -3.35 -5.32 0.57
N ARG A 81 -3.78 -6.21 1.49
CA ARG A 81 -4.94 -7.08 1.28
C ARG A 81 -6.21 -6.30 0.98
N ASN A 82 -6.53 -5.28 1.76
CA ASN A 82 -7.80 -4.54 1.63
C ASN A 82 -7.89 -3.80 0.29
N LEU A 83 -6.75 -3.28 -0.20
CA LEU A 83 -6.69 -2.59 -1.48
C LEU A 83 -6.77 -3.56 -2.68
N SER A 84 -6.16 -4.74 -2.56
CA SER A 84 -6.16 -5.78 -3.62
C SER A 84 -7.52 -6.45 -3.77
N VAL A 85 -8.19 -6.76 -2.65
CA VAL A 85 -9.54 -7.35 -2.66
C VAL A 85 -10.55 -6.40 -3.28
N LEU A 86 -10.44 -5.09 -3.08
CA LEU A 86 -11.30 -4.10 -3.75
C LEU A 86 -11.06 -4.03 -5.27
N ALA A 87 -9.83 -4.25 -5.73
CA ALA A 87 -9.51 -4.29 -7.15
C ALA A 87 -10.01 -5.58 -7.82
N ILE A 88 -9.96 -6.72 -7.10
CA ILE A 88 -10.41 -8.03 -7.60
C ILE A 88 -11.93 -8.20 -7.50
N SER A 89 -12.59 -7.65 -6.47
CA SER A 89 -14.06 -7.74 -6.34
C SER A 89 -14.81 -6.91 -7.38
N ARG A 90 -14.11 -6.03 -8.11
CA ARG A 90 -14.65 -5.27 -9.25
C ARG A 90 -14.47 -5.96 -10.60
N THR A 91 -13.77 -7.09 -10.67
CA THR A 91 -13.79 -7.95 -11.86
C THR A 91 -14.97 -8.92 -11.76
N PRO A 92 -15.94 -8.88 -12.70
CA PRO A 92 -17.08 -9.79 -12.66
C PRO A 92 -16.59 -11.25 -12.76
N PRO A 93 -17.22 -12.20 -12.06
CA PRO A 93 -16.96 -13.61 -12.28
C PRO A 93 -17.32 -13.94 -13.73
N ARG A 94 -16.46 -14.72 -14.39
CA ARG A 94 -16.83 -15.37 -15.65
C ARG A 94 -17.88 -16.44 -15.38
#